data_AF-W1XJD4-F1
#
_entry.id   AF-W1XJD4-F1
#
_cell.length_a   1.000
_cell.length_b   1.000
_cell.length_c   1.000
_cell.angle_alpha   90.00
_cell.angle_beta   90.00
_cell.angle_gamma   90.00
#
_symmetry.space_group_name_H-M   'P 1'
#
loop_
_entity.id
_entity.type
_entity.pdbx_description
1 polymer ?
#
loop_
_entity_poly.entity_id
_entity_poly.type
_entity_poly.pdbx_seq_one_letter_code
_entity_poly.pdbx_strand_id
1 'polypeptide(L)' 'GDVHGAWRAMEELQQAGKIRAIGVSNFHPDRLADLIAFNKVVPAVNQVEVNPFNQQLQAVPWMQSRGIQP' A
#
# COMPACT_ATOMS: atom_id res chain seq x y z
N GLY A 1 15.31 3.85 2.13
CA GLY A 1 15.00 4.28 3.51
C GLY A 1 14.30 3.15 4.25
N ASP A 2 14.10 3.31 5.56
CA ASP A 2 13.41 2.31 6.39
C ASP A 2 11.89 2.36 6.18
N VAL A 3 11.42 1.67 5.13
CA VAL A 3 10.00 1.59 4.77
C VAL A 3 9.20 0.87 5.84
N HIS A 4 9.72 -0.22 6.42
CA HIS A 4 8.98 -0.96 7.45
C HIS A 4 8.88 -0.18 8.76
N GLY A 5 9.93 0.55 9.16
CA GLY A 5 9.87 1.44 10.31
C GLY A 5 8.87 2.58 10.10
N ALA A 6 8.88 3.21 8.93
CA ALA A 6 7.90 4.24 8.58
C ALA A 6 6.46 3.67 8.59
N TRP A 7 6.25 2.48 8.04
CA TRP A 7 4.95 1.83 8.03
C TRP A 7 4.44 1.51 9.43
N ARG A 8 5.28 0.94 10.31
CA ARG A 8 4.93 0.68 11.71
C ARG A 8 4.56 1.96 12.46
N ALA A 9 5.28 3.05 12.24
CA ALA A 9 4.92 4.34 12.81
C ALA A 9 3.53 4.82 12.32
N MET A 10 3.20 4.57 11.04
CA MET A 10 1.86 4.85 10.49
C MET A 10 0.78 3.94 11.10
N GLU A 11 1.06 2.65 11.33
CA GLU A 11 0.15 1.74 12.03
C GLU A 11 -0.15 2.21 13.46
N GLU A 12 0.87 2.66 14.21
CA GLU A 12 0.71 3.20 15.56
C GLU A 12 -0.16 4.47 15.58
N LEU A 13 0.03 5.38 14.62
CA LEU A 13 -0.80 6.58 14.48
C LEU A 13 -2.25 6.25 14.15
N GLN A 14 -2.49 5.22 13.32
CA GLN A 14 -3.82 4.74 13.00
C GLN A 14 -4.49 4.12 14.23
N GLN A 15 -3.76 3.27 14.97
CA GLN A 15 -4.27 2.65 16.20
C GLN A 15 -4.57 3.69 17.28
N ALA A 16 -3.78 4.76 17.36
CA ALA A 16 -4.04 5.89 18.25
C ALA A 16 -5.21 6.78 17.81
N GLY A 17 -5.88 6.47 16.69
CA GLY A 17 -7.02 7.22 16.17
C GLY A 17 -6.67 8.57 15.56
N LYS A 18 -5.39 8.88 15.36
CA LYS A 18 -4.93 10.16 14.80
C LYS A 18 -5.14 10.25 13.29
N ILE A 19 -5.12 9.10 12.62
CA ILE A 19 -5.38 8.96 11.18
C ILE A 19 -6.34 7.80 10.95
N ARG A 20 -7.19 7.93 9.93
CA ARG A 20 -8.26 6.95 9.66
C ARG A 20 -7.78 5.77 8.80
N ALA A 21 -6.90 6.05 7.85
CA ALA A 21 -6.37 5.07 6.91
C ALA A 21 -4.91 5.37 6.58
N ILE A 22 -4.18 4.33 6.20
CA ILE A 22 -2.78 4.40 5.79
C ILE A 22 -2.60 3.69 4.46
N GLY A 23 -1.68 4.19 3.65
CA GLY A 23 -1.42 3.68 2.30
C GLY A 23 -0.02 4.06 1.84
N VAL A 24 0.37 3.52 0.69
CA VAL A 24 1.67 3.77 0.07
C VAL A 24 1.49 4.45 -1.29
N SER A 25 2.59 4.78 -1.93
CA SER A 25 2.59 5.32 -3.30
C SER A 25 3.79 4.78 -4.06
N ASN A 26 3.59 4.45 -5.33
CA ASN A 26 4.62 3.93 -6.23
C ASN A 26 5.22 2.58 -5.80
N PHE A 27 4.43 1.71 -5.16
CA PHE A 27 4.88 0.36 -4.83
C PHE A 27 4.51 -0.63 -5.93
N HIS A 28 5.48 -1.42 -6.38
CA HIS A 28 5.22 -2.57 -7.23
C HIS A 28 4.61 -3.74 -6.42
N PRO A 29 3.93 -4.71 -7.06
CA PRO A 29 3.28 -5.84 -6.39
C PRO A 29 4.19 -6.66 -5.46
N ASP A 30 5.45 -6.85 -5.83
CA ASP A 30 6.46 -7.55 -5.01
C ASP A 30 6.76 -6.79 -3.71
N ARG A 31 6.91 -5.46 -3.79
CA ARG A 31 7.13 -4.60 -2.62
C ARG A 31 5.89 -4.48 -1.74
N LEU A 32 4.70 -4.46 -2.34
CA LEU A 32 3.44 -4.55 -1.58
C LEU A 32 3.32 -5.91 -0.87
N ALA A 33 3.65 -7.02 -1.55
CA ALA A 33 3.59 -8.35 -0.96
C ALA A 33 4.51 -8.47 0.26
N ASP A 34 5.74 -7.97 0.13
CA ASP A 34 6.71 -7.89 1.22
C ASP A 34 6.19 -7.04 2.39
N LEU A 35 5.67 -5.85 2.11
CA LEU A 35 5.11 -4.97 3.15
C LEU A 35 3.96 -5.64 3.90
N ILE A 36 3.05 -6.33 3.19
CA ILE A 36 1.90 -7.01 3.77
C ILE A 36 2.33 -8.26 4.56
N ALA A 37 3.36 -8.97 4.12
CA ALA A 37 3.84 -10.16 4.80
C ALA A 37 4.48 -9.86 6.17
N PHE A 38 5.08 -8.68 6.32
CA PHE A 38 5.85 -8.31 7.52
C PHE A 38 5.20 -7.26 8.41
N ASN A 39 3.98 -6.80 8.10
CA ASN A 39 3.26 -5.82 8.91
C ASN A 39 1.78 -6.22 9.09
N LYS A 40 1.06 -5.56 9.99
CA LYS A 40 -0.28 -5.99 10.42
C LYS A 40 -1.39 -5.43 9.55
N VAL A 41 -1.22 -4.19 9.09
CA VAL A 41 -2.24 -3.45 8.35
C VAL A 41 -1.93 -3.53 6.85
N VAL A 42 -2.88 -4.08 6.09
CA VAL A 42 -2.85 -4.01 4.63
C VAL A 42 -3.06 -2.56 4.19
N PRO A 43 -2.23 -2.01 3.28
CA PRO A 43 -2.43 -0.64 2.79
C PRO A 43 -3.82 -0.44 2.20
N ALA A 44 -4.51 0.62 2.61
CA ALA A 44 -5.82 0.96 2.05
C ALA A 44 -5.72 1.42 0.59
N VAL A 45 -4.63 2.12 0.25
CA VAL A 45 -4.34 2.61 -1.10
C VAL A 45 -2.87 2.37 -1.45
N ASN A 46 -2.59 2.16 -2.73
CA ASN A 46 -1.27 2.36 -3.31
C ASN A 46 -1.40 3.31 -4.51
N GLN A 47 -1.14 4.60 -4.28
CA GLN A 47 -1.27 5.61 -5.32
C GLN A 47 -0.15 5.43 -6.36
N VAL A 48 -0.53 4.96 -7.55
CA VAL A 48 0.38 4.72 -8.67
C VAL A 48 -0.04 5.47 -9.92
N GLU A 49 0.90 5.68 -10.84
CA GLU A 49 0.58 6.20 -12.16
C GLU A 49 -0.30 5.20 -12.92
N VAL A 50 -1.52 5.64 -13.28
CA VAL A 50 -2.43 4.91 -14.17
C VAL A 50 -3.00 5.88 -15.20
N ASN A 51 -2.80 5.59 -16.48
CA ASN A 51 -3.34 6.38 -17.59
C ASN A 51 -3.49 5.50 -18.86
N PRO A 52 -4.08 6.02 -19.97
CA PRO A 52 -4.26 5.22 -21.19
C PRO A 52 -2.98 4.59 -21.75
N PHE A 53 -1.81 5.19 -21.49
CA PHE A 53 -0.49 4.71 -21.92
C PHE A 53 0.23 3.86 -20.86
N ASN A 54 -0.21 3.90 -19.60
CA ASN A 54 0.32 3.13 -18.48
C ASN A 54 -0.83 2.56 -17.64
N GLN A 55 -1.52 1.53 -18.15
CA GLN A 55 -2.75 1.03 -17.53
C GLN A 55 -2.52 0.12 -16.32
N GLN A 56 -1.27 -0.25 -16.04
CA GLN A 56 -0.91 -1.15 -14.93
C GLN A 56 -1.69 -2.49 -14.96
N LEU A 57 -1.83 -3.11 -16.14
CA LEU A 57 -2.71 -4.27 -16.42
C LEU A 57 -2.49 -5.48 -15.50
N GLN A 58 -1.33 -5.59 -14.84
CA GLN A 58 -1.06 -6.64 -13.86
C GLN A 58 -1.14 -6.14 -12.42
N ALA A 59 -0.57 -4.96 -12.14
CA ALA A 59 -0.50 -4.43 -10.79
C ALA A 59 -1.88 -4.00 -10.24
N VAL A 60 -2.73 -3.39 -11.06
CA VAL A 60 -4.09 -2.97 -10.68
C VAL A 60 -4.96 -4.15 -10.26
N PRO A 61 -5.15 -5.21 -11.08
CA PRO A 61 -5.91 -6.38 -10.65
C PRO A 61 -5.32 -7.07 -9.42
N TRP A 62 -3.98 -7.10 -9.30
CA TRP A 62 -3.31 -7.68 -8.14
C TRP A 62 -3.64 -6.92 -6.85
N MET A 63 -3.62 -5.58 -6.88
CA MET A 63 -4.00 -4.73 -5.74
C MET A 63 -5.47 -4.92 -5.36
N GLN A 64 -6.36 -4.88 -6.35
CA GLN A 64 -7.81 -5.08 -6.14
C GLN A 64 -8.12 -6.44 -5.50
N SER A 65 -7.44 -7.51 -5.93
CA SER A 65 -7.63 -8.85 -5.35
C SER A 65 -7.28 -8.95 -3.86
N ARG A 66 -6.54 -7.97 -3.32
CA ARG A 66 -6.11 -7.87 -1.92
C ARG A 66 -6.84 -6.78 -1.14
N GLY A 67 -7.85 -6.15 -1.74
CA GLY A 67 -8.58 -5.04 -1.13
C GLY A 67 -7.78 -3.73 -1.05
N ILE A 68 -6.73 -3.58 -1.87
CA ILE A 68 -5.93 -2.35 -1.96
C ILE A 68 -6.48 -1.52 -3.11
N GLN A 69 -6.84 -0.26 -2.85
CA GLN A 69 -7.25 0.66 -3.90
C GLN A 69 -6.00 1.14 -4.68
N PRO A 70 -5.92 0.91 -6.01
CA PRO A 70 -4.87 1.48 -6.87
C PRO A 70 -5.04 2.98 -7.10
#